data_AF-U5HIX4-F1
#
_entry.id   AF-U5HIX4-F1
#
_cell.length_a   1.000
_cell.length_b   1.000
_cell.length_c   1.000
_cell.angle_alpha   90.00
_cell.angle_beta   90.00
_cell.angle_gamma   90.00
#
_symmetry.space_group_name_H-M   'P 1'
#
loop_
_entity.id
_entity.type
_entity.pdbx_description
1 polymer ?
#
loop_
_entity_poly.entity_id
_entity_poly.type
_entity_poly.pdbx_seq_one_letter_code
_entity_poly.pdbx_strand_id
1 'polypeptide(L)'
;MDIFGFSIPNAKLIADQLAKDTGRDVYVPDYYKGDLAPASKLSLSSFPQAQLTLLTRAKNLVATVYTFVRHVGVVWAYRNRAGVLVPRAKEFCEALKKEKGIERIGAVGYCMGGTVVCLLGGMPDHVIDVCIIAHPGPLKVDDFRRLALPTVEGMKEKTEVRRYEGTVHGFASRADWTDPDNKVTFEQALQQTVNFFKENL
;
A
#
# COMPACT_ATOMS: atom_id res chain seq x y z
N MET A 1 -3.87 -1.50 3.07
CA MET A 1 -4.95 -0.49 3.09
C MET A 1 -4.45 0.84 2.50
N ASP A 2 -5.31 1.65 1.88
CA ASP A 2 -4.98 3.01 1.38
C ASP A 2 -5.50 4.11 2.35
N ILE A 3 -5.57 5.38 1.91
CA ILE A 3 -6.07 6.51 2.72
C ILE A 3 -7.59 6.52 2.95
N PHE A 4 -8.33 5.77 2.14
CA PHE A 4 -9.80 5.66 2.26
C PHE A 4 -10.18 4.58 3.27
N GLY A 5 -9.28 3.65 3.52
CA GLY A 5 -9.45 2.62 4.54
C GLY A 5 -10.75 1.84 4.39
N PHE A 6 -11.55 1.83 5.45
CA PHE A 6 -12.85 1.14 5.47
C PHE A 6 -14.02 1.99 4.95
N SER A 7 -13.77 3.20 4.44
CA SER A 7 -14.82 3.99 3.79
C SER A 7 -15.23 3.41 2.42
N ILE A 8 -14.43 2.49 1.87
CA ILE A 8 -14.71 1.72 0.65
C ILE A 8 -14.44 0.22 0.92
N PRO A 9 -15.09 -0.71 0.20
CA PRO A 9 -15.00 -2.14 0.51
C PRO A 9 -13.67 -2.79 0.11
N ASN A 10 -12.88 -2.12 -0.72
CA ASN A 10 -11.73 -2.69 -1.44
C ASN A 10 -10.70 -3.36 -0.51
N ALA A 11 -10.39 -2.74 0.63
CA ALA A 11 -9.43 -3.31 1.57
C ALA A 11 -9.90 -4.66 2.15
N LYS A 12 -11.21 -4.83 2.35
CA LYS A 12 -11.81 -6.08 2.82
C LYS A 12 -11.83 -7.12 1.71
N LEU A 13 -12.26 -6.75 0.51
CA LEU A 13 -12.30 -7.65 -0.65
C LEU A 13 -10.92 -8.21 -1.01
N ILE A 14 -9.90 -7.35 -1.00
CA ILE A 14 -8.51 -7.76 -1.25
C ILE A 14 -8.04 -8.69 -0.13
N ALA A 15 -8.38 -8.40 1.13
CA ALA A 15 -8.02 -9.27 2.25
C ALA A 15 -8.67 -10.65 2.15
N ASP A 16 -9.96 -10.73 1.81
CA ASP A 16 -10.68 -11.98 1.61
C ASP A 16 -10.05 -12.80 0.48
N GLN A 17 -9.69 -12.15 -0.64
CA GLN A 17 -9.05 -12.81 -1.76
C GLN A 17 -7.63 -13.28 -1.43
N LEU A 18 -6.84 -12.48 -0.71
CA LEU A 18 -5.52 -12.88 -0.21
C LEU A 18 -5.63 -14.07 0.75
N ALA A 19 -6.59 -14.05 1.67
CA ALA A 19 -6.80 -15.16 2.62
C ALA A 19 -7.16 -16.44 1.89
N LYS A 20 -8.09 -16.37 0.94
CA LYS A 20 -8.49 -17.49 0.08
C LYS A 20 -7.33 -18.05 -0.72
N ASP A 21 -6.57 -17.21 -1.40
CA ASP A 21 -5.57 -17.68 -2.35
C ASP A 21 -4.26 -18.10 -1.68
N THR A 22 -3.90 -17.47 -0.57
CA THR A 22 -2.67 -17.81 0.18
C THR A 22 -2.91 -18.90 1.22
N GLY A 23 -4.14 -19.11 1.67
CA GLY A 23 -4.48 -20.01 2.78
C GLY A 23 -4.01 -19.50 4.14
N ARG A 24 -3.85 -18.17 4.30
CA ARG A 24 -3.33 -17.52 5.51
C ARG A 24 -4.38 -16.62 6.15
N ASP A 25 -4.24 -16.41 7.45
CA ASP A 25 -4.98 -15.36 8.14
C ASP A 25 -4.54 -13.98 7.62
N VAL A 26 -5.51 -13.17 7.19
CA VAL A 26 -5.27 -11.80 6.72
C VAL A 26 -5.96 -10.82 7.64
N TYR A 27 -5.19 -9.88 8.16
CA TYR A 27 -5.68 -8.82 9.04
C TYR A 27 -5.61 -7.47 8.34
N VAL A 28 -6.66 -6.66 8.49
CA VAL A 28 -6.69 -5.28 8.01
C VAL A 28 -6.81 -4.34 9.21
N PRO A 29 -5.71 -3.73 9.68
CA PRO A 29 -5.77 -2.81 10.82
C PRO A 29 -6.29 -1.42 10.42
N ASP A 30 -7.14 -0.83 11.27
CA ASP A 30 -7.45 0.61 11.20
C ASP A 30 -6.42 1.44 11.99
N TYR A 31 -5.22 1.58 11.45
CA TYR A 31 -4.22 2.48 12.04
C TYR A 31 -4.52 3.97 11.83
N TYR A 32 -5.60 4.32 11.09
CA TYR A 32 -6.10 5.71 11.02
C TYR A 32 -7.02 6.05 12.20
N LYS A 33 -7.49 5.05 12.96
CA LYS A 33 -8.40 5.23 14.11
C LYS A 33 -9.68 5.99 13.71
N GLY A 34 -10.27 5.61 12.58
CA GLY A 34 -11.47 6.23 12.02
C GLY A 34 -11.26 7.56 11.28
N ASP A 35 -10.06 8.16 11.31
CA ASP A 35 -9.76 9.41 10.60
C ASP A 35 -9.41 9.16 9.13
N LEU A 36 -10.39 8.71 8.33
CA LEU A 36 -10.21 8.31 6.93
C LEU A 36 -10.44 9.47 5.95
N ALA A 37 -9.74 9.47 4.82
CA ALA A 37 -9.99 10.45 3.76
C ALA A 37 -11.33 10.18 3.06
N PRO A 38 -12.06 11.23 2.62
CA PRO A 38 -13.36 11.06 1.97
C PRO A 38 -13.19 10.57 0.52
N ALA A 39 -13.45 9.30 0.27
CA ALA A 39 -13.29 8.67 -1.05
C ALA A 39 -14.05 9.38 -2.19
N SER A 40 -15.28 9.84 -1.93
CA SER A 40 -16.11 10.53 -2.93
C SER A 40 -15.59 11.90 -3.38
N LYS A 41 -14.58 12.45 -2.68
CA LYS A 41 -14.05 13.80 -2.92
C LYS A 41 -12.64 13.81 -3.49
N LEU A 42 -12.04 12.64 -3.74
CA LEU A 42 -10.74 12.55 -4.41
C LEU A 42 -10.88 11.92 -5.79
N SER A 43 -10.66 12.74 -6.82
CA SER A 43 -10.40 12.25 -8.17
C SER A 43 -8.90 12.11 -8.37
N LEU A 44 -8.39 10.89 -8.31
CA LEU A 44 -7.04 10.60 -8.77
C LEU A 44 -7.08 10.41 -10.29
N SER A 45 -6.01 10.81 -10.98
CA SER A 45 -5.93 10.73 -12.44
C SER A 45 -6.26 9.34 -12.96
N SER A 46 -7.20 9.24 -13.90
CA SER A 46 -7.52 8.01 -14.63
C SER A 46 -6.58 7.72 -15.81
N PHE A 47 -5.70 8.66 -16.18
CA PHE A 47 -4.76 8.49 -17.30
C PHE A 47 -3.30 8.32 -16.85
N PRO A 48 -2.51 7.47 -17.53
CA PRO A 48 -1.07 7.34 -17.28
C PRO A 48 -0.33 8.65 -17.53
N GLN A 49 0.18 9.27 -16.47
CA GLN A 49 0.83 10.58 -16.55
C GLN A 49 2.08 10.60 -17.44
N ALA A 50 2.75 9.46 -17.61
CA ALA A 50 3.93 9.32 -18.45
C ALA A 50 3.65 9.59 -19.94
N GLN A 51 2.42 9.39 -20.39
CA GLN A 51 2.00 9.57 -21.78
C GLN A 51 1.53 11.01 -22.09
N LEU A 52 1.47 11.88 -21.08
CA LEU A 52 0.93 13.23 -21.19
C LEU A 52 2.04 14.27 -21.41
N THR A 53 1.68 15.38 -22.08
CA THR A 53 2.57 16.54 -22.25
C THR A 53 2.99 17.13 -20.89
N LEU A 54 4.14 17.81 -20.84
CA LEU A 54 4.61 18.48 -19.61
C LEU A 54 3.59 19.47 -19.05
N LEU A 55 2.89 20.21 -19.91
CA LEU A 55 1.86 21.16 -19.50
C LEU A 55 0.64 20.47 -18.88
N THR A 56 0.17 19.37 -19.48
CA THR A 56 -0.93 18.58 -18.92
C THR A 56 -0.53 17.94 -17.58
N ARG A 57 0.70 17.42 -17.47
CA ARG A 57 1.23 16.89 -16.21
C ARG A 57 1.29 17.95 -15.11
N ALA A 58 1.70 19.17 -15.44
CA ALA A 58 1.71 20.29 -14.50
C ALA A 58 0.28 20.66 -14.04
N LYS A 59 -0.68 20.75 -14.98
CA LYS A 59 -2.09 20.99 -14.65
C LYS A 59 -2.66 19.89 -13.74
N ASN A 60 -2.37 18.63 -14.03
CA ASN A 60 -2.81 17.48 -13.23
C ASN A 60 -2.20 17.49 -11.84
N LEU A 61 -0.93 17.87 -11.71
CA LEU A 61 -0.28 18.04 -10.42
C LEU A 61 -0.97 19.13 -9.60
N VAL A 62 -1.22 20.30 -10.19
CA VAL A 62 -1.94 21.40 -9.53
C VAL A 62 -3.34 20.97 -9.10
N ALA A 63 -4.09 20.30 -9.98
CA ALA A 63 -5.42 19.77 -9.66
C ALA A 63 -5.38 18.73 -8.54
N THR A 64 -4.36 17.86 -8.52
CA THR A 64 -4.16 16.86 -7.46
C THR A 64 -3.86 17.54 -6.13
N VAL A 65 -2.93 18.49 -6.11
CA VAL A 65 -2.58 19.25 -4.91
C VAL A 65 -3.80 20.03 -4.39
N TYR A 66 -4.51 20.72 -5.28
CA TYR A 66 -5.74 21.43 -4.94
C TYR A 66 -6.77 20.49 -4.30
N THR A 67 -7.04 19.34 -4.94
CA THR A 67 -8.01 18.34 -4.46
C THR A 67 -7.61 17.82 -3.08
N PHE A 68 -6.33 17.48 -2.88
CA PHE A 68 -5.83 17.05 -1.58
C PHE A 68 -5.99 18.14 -0.52
N VAL A 69 -5.53 19.36 -0.78
CA VAL A 69 -5.63 20.46 0.20
C VAL A 69 -7.10 20.79 0.51
N ARG A 70 -7.97 20.80 -0.50
CA ARG A 70 -9.37 21.20 -0.37
C ARG A 70 -10.28 20.13 0.24
N HIS A 71 -10.02 18.86 -0.04
CA HIS A 71 -10.92 17.76 0.32
C HIS A 71 -10.36 16.80 1.36
N VAL A 72 -9.05 16.62 1.41
CA VAL A 72 -8.38 15.89 2.51
C VAL A 72 -8.08 16.86 3.65
N GLY A 73 -7.49 18.01 3.33
CA GLY A 73 -7.16 19.05 4.32
C GLY A 73 -5.78 18.84 4.96
N VAL A 74 -5.09 19.96 5.20
CA VAL A 74 -3.75 19.96 5.80
C VAL A 74 -3.73 19.38 7.21
N VAL A 75 -4.82 19.53 7.97
CA VAL A 75 -4.96 18.99 9.32
C VAL A 75 -5.02 17.47 9.28
N TRP A 76 -5.81 16.90 8.36
CA TRP A 76 -5.85 15.45 8.15
C TRP A 76 -4.48 14.92 7.73
N ALA A 77 -3.81 15.59 6.79
CA ALA A 77 -2.48 15.18 6.31
C ALA A 77 -1.45 15.20 7.44
N TYR A 78 -1.51 16.18 8.35
CA TYR A 78 -0.65 16.22 9.53
C TYR A 78 -0.95 15.08 10.52
N ARG A 79 -2.23 14.82 10.81
CA ARG A 79 -2.65 13.75 11.75
C ARG A 79 -2.36 12.35 11.21
N ASN A 80 -2.36 12.19 9.88
CA ASN A 80 -2.17 10.91 9.18
C ASN A 80 -0.86 10.86 8.38
N ARG A 81 0.14 11.64 8.78
CA ARG A 81 1.50 11.58 8.20
C ARG A 81 2.17 10.25 8.57
N ALA A 82 3.15 9.82 7.78
CA ALA A 82 3.89 8.59 8.00
C ALA A 82 4.43 8.43 9.43
N GLY A 83 4.95 9.51 10.03
CA GLY A 83 5.45 9.51 11.41
C GLY A 83 4.39 9.24 12.50
N VAL A 84 3.10 9.24 12.15
CA VAL A 84 2.00 8.82 13.04
C VAL A 84 1.50 7.42 12.66
N LEU A 85 1.37 7.14 11.36
CA LEU A 85 0.80 5.87 10.90
C LEU A 85 1.76 4.68 11.06
N VAL A 86 3.06 4.88 10.84
CA VAL A 86 4.07 3.81 10.94
C VAL A 86 4.15 3.24 12.37
N PRO A 87 4.26 4.06 13.43
CA PRO A 87 4.21 3.55 14.80
C PRO A 87 2.94 2.76 15.13
N ARG A 88 1.77 3.22 14.66
CA ARG A 88 0.50 2.50 14.88
C ARG A 88 0.44 1.17 14.13
N ALA A 89 0.98 1.10 12.91
CA ALA A 89 1.09 -0.15 12.18
C ALA A 89 2.06 -1.12 12.89
N LYS A 90 3.15 -0.60 13.45
CA LYS A 90 4.08 -1.37 14.27
C LYS A 90 3.43 -1.93 15.53
N GLU A 91 2.75 -1.09 16.31
CA GLU A 91 1.99 -1.49 17.51
C GLU A 91 1.02 -2.64 17.19
N PHE A 92 0.35 -2.57 16.04
CA PHE A 92 -0.53 -3.64 15.60
C PHE A 92 0.21 -4.96 15.31
N CYS A 93 1.33 -4.91 14.59
CA CYS A 93 2.15 -6.11 14.33
C CYS A 93 2.70 -6.72 15.62
N GLU A 94 3.16 -5.89 16.57
CA GLU A 94 3.62 -6.35 17.89
C GLU A 94 2.51 -7.01 18.69
N ALA A 95 1.30 -6.44 18.67
CA ALA A 95 0.13 -7.04 19.29
C ALA A 95 -0.21 -8.40 18.67
N LEU A 96 -0.12 -8.55 17.34
CA LEU A 96 -0.30 -9.84 16.68
C LEU A 96 0.72 -10.89 17.17
N LYS A 97 2.01 -10.53 17.26
CA LYS A 97 3.03 -11.45 17.76
C LYS A 97 2.78 -11.83 19.24
N LYS A 98 2.48 -10.83 20.08
CA LYS A 98 2.31 -11.00 21.53
C LYS A 98 1.02 -11.71 21.93
N GLU A 99 -0.11 -11.32 21.35
CA GLU A 99 -1.44 -11.77 21.78
C GLU A 99 -1.92 -13.00 21.01
N LYS A 100 -1.50 -13.17 19.77
CA LYS A 100 -1.88 -14.32 18.92
C LYS A 100 -0.75 -15.30 18.68
N GLY A 101 0.46 -15.04 19.19
CA GLY A 101 1.61 -15.93 19.00
C GLY A 101 2.07 -16.03 17.54
N ILE A 102 1.80 -15.02 16.72
CA ILE A 102 2.20 -15.03 15.30
C ILE A 102 3.72 -14.83 15.20
N GLU A 103 4.43 -15.82 14.66
CA GLU A 103 5.89 -15.77 14.52
C GLU A 103 6.33 -14.93 13.32
N ARG A 104 5.71 -15.15 12.15
CA ARG A 104 6.02 -14.47 10.89
C ARG A 104 4.86 -13.62 10.38
N ILE A 105 5.15 -12.40 9.97
CA ILE A 105 4.17 -11.43 9.46
C ILE A 105 4.60 -10.94 8.08
N GLY A 106 3.72 -11.12 7.09
CA GLY A 106 3.82 -10.48 5.79
C GLY A 106 2.91 -9.27 5.74
N ALA A 107 3.40 -8.17 5.17
CA ALA A 107 2.66 -6.93 5.06
C ALA A 107 2.56 -6.46 3.61
N VAL A 108 1.34 -6.21 3.13
CA VAL A 108 1.08 -5.56 1.84
C VAL A 108 0.41 -4.21 2.04
N GLY A 109 0.98 -3.19 1.38
CA GLY A 109 0.54 -1.81 1.50
C GLY A 109 0.16 -1.21 0.14
N TYR A 110 -0.90 -0.39 0.11
CA TYR A 110 -1.39 0.28 -1.10
C TYR A 110 -1.39 1.79 -0.89
N CYS A 111 -0.88 2.59 -1.84
CA CYS A 111 -0.84 4.05 -1.70
C CYS A 111 -0.11 4.44 -0.40
N MET A 112 -0.76 5.15 0.52
CA MET A 112 -0.17 5.50 1.82
C MET A 112 0.19 4.27 2.64
N GLY A 113 -0.58 3.18 2.55
CA GLY A 113 -0.19 1.92 3.18
C GLY A 113 1.10 1.34 2.59
N GLY A 114 1.37 1.57 1.30
CA GLY A 114 2.63 1.16 0.67
C GLY A 114 3.83 1.92 1.25
N THR A 115 3.67 3.23 1.47
CA THR A 115 4.64 4.05 2.20
C THR A 115 4.83 3.54 3.63
N VAL A 116 3.74 3.25 4.35
CA VAL A 116 3.80 2.72 5.72
C VAL A 116 4.56 1.40 5.77
N VAL A 117 4.24 0.45 4.88
CA VAL A 117 4.92 -0.86 4.83
C VAL A 117 6.40 -0.72 4.47
N CYS A 118 6.76 0.14 3.52
CA CYS A 118 8.15 0.39 3.17
C CYS A 118 8.95 0.93 4.36
N LEU A 119 8.42 1.95 5.04
CA LEU A 119 9.10 2.56 6.18
C LEU A 119 9.15 1.62 7.38
N LEU A 120 8.09 0.86 7.63
CA LEU A 120 8.04 -0.15 8.69
C LEU A 120 9.11 -1.23 8.47
N GLY A 121 9.27 -1.71 7.23
CA GLY A 121 10.30 -2.70 6.90
C GLY A 121 11.73 -2.17 7.02
N GLY A 122 11.92 -0.85 6.97
CA GLY A 122 13.21 -0.20 7.17
C GLY A 122 13.51 0.21 8.62
N MET A 123 12.63 -0.10 9.58
CA MET A 123 12.90 0.12 11.00
C MET A 123 13.86 -0.95 11.53
N PRO A 124 14.79 -0.62 12.45
CA PRO A 124 15.77 -1.59 12.98
C PRO A 124 15.13 -2.67 13.84
N ASP A 125 14.00 -2.38 14.48
CA ASP A 125 13.20 -3.30 15.27
C ASP A 125 12.11 -3.94 14.41
N HIS A 126 12.55 -4.88 13.56
CA HIS A 126 11.71 -5.56 12.58
C HIS A 126 10.54 -6.31 13.22
N VAL A 127 9.32 -5.97 12.80
CA VAL A 127 8.07 -6.64 13.20
C VAL A 127 7.37 -7.34 12.04
N ILE A 128 7.94 -7.23 10.84
CA ILE A 128 7.48 -7.90 9.61
C ILE A 128 8.66 -8.60 8.95
N ASP A 129 8.37 -9.69 8.25
CA ASP A 129 9.35 -10.59 7.63
C ASP A 129 9.30 -10.49 6.10
N VAL A 130 8.13 -10.13 5.55
CA VAL A 130 7.91 -9.96 4.11
C VAL A 130 7.14 -8.67 3.86
N CYS A 131 7.59 -7.84 2.93
CA CYS A 131 6.90 -6.60 2.56
C CYS A 131 6.54 -6.55 1.07
N ILE A 132 5.33 -6.07 0.76
CA ILE A 132 4.86 -5.82 -0.61
C ILE A 132 4.36 -4.39 -0.67
N ILE A 133 4.94 -3.61 -1.59
CA ILE A 133 4.71 -2.16 -1.70
C ILE A 133 4.02 -1.88 -3.04
N ALA A 134 2.70 -1.67 -3.01
CA ALA A 134 1.89 -1.39 -4.19
C ALA A 134 1.62 0.11 -4.36
N HIS A 135 2.10 0.68 -5.47
CA HIS A 135 1.91 2.08 -5.90
C HIS A 135 1.99 3.07 -4.71
N PRO A 136 3.13 3.15 -4.00
CA PRO A 136 3.21 3.87 -2.74
C PRO A 136 2.91 5.36 -2.92
N GLY A 137 2.54 6.02 -1.82
CA GLY A 137 2.61 7.47 -1.74
C GLY A 137 4.06 7.96 -1.79
N PRO A 138 4.32 9.23 -1.43
CA PRO A 138 5.67 9.78 -1.47
C PRO A 138 6.67 8.95 -0.65
N LEU A 139 7.78 8.57 -1.29
CA LEU A 139 8.95 7.91 -0.70
C LEU A 139 10.21 8.48 -1.34
N LYS A 140 11.32 8.48 -0.60
CA LYS A 140 12.66 8.83 -1.09
C LYS A 140 13.41 7.56 -1.48
N VAL A 141 14.41 7.69 -2.34
CA VAL A 141 15.29 6.57 -2.70
C VAL A 141 15.95 5.95 -1.45
N ASP A 142 16.33 6.78 -0.48
CA ASP A 142 16.92 6.30 0.78
C ASP A 142 15.97 5.45 1.62
N ASP A 143 14.65 5.61 1.48
CA ASP A 143 13.69 4.80 2.22
C ASP A 143 13.73 3.34 1.73
N PHE A 144 13.93 3.14 0.42
CA PHE A 144 14.16 1.80 -0.15
C PHE A 144 15.53 1.23 0.22
N ARG A 145 16.57 2.07 0.35
CA ARG A 145 17.90 1.61 0.79
C ARG A 145 17.92 1.16 2.25
N ARG A 146 17.04 1.74 3.07
CA ARG A 146 16.88 1.35 4.48
C ARG A 146 16.05 0.08 4.65
N LEU A 147 15.34 -0.37 3.62
CA LEU A 147 14.59 -1.61 3.64
C LEU A 147 15.57 -2.78 3.75
N ALA A 148 15.78 -3.26 4.98
CA ALA A 148 16.74 -4.28 5.31
C ALA A 148 16.06 -5.35 6.16
N LEU A 149 15.07 -6.04 5.59
CA LEU A 149 14.34 -7.08 6.30
C LEU A 149 15.30 -8.21 6.70
N PRO A 150 15.12 -8.81 7.90
CA PRO A 150 15.94 -9.92 8.33
C PRO A 150 15.74 -11.10 7.39
N THR A 151 16.83 -11.69 6.93
CA THR A 151 16.79 -12.94 6.17
C THR A 151 16.65 -14.11 7.14
N VAL A 152 15.66 -14.97 6.90
CA VAL A 152 15.60 -16.28 7.56
C VAL A 152 16.72 -17.15 6.99
N GLU A 153 17.42 -17.90 7.83
CA GLU A 153 18.48 -18.81 7.40
C GLU A 153 17.96 -19.79 6.32
N GLY A 154 18.61 -19.78 5.15
CA GLY A 154 18.19 -20.55 3.97
C GLY A 154 17.28 -19.82 2.97
N MET A 155 16.75 -18.63 3.30
CA MET A 155 16.06 -17.78 2.34
C MET A 155 17.04 -16.83 1.64
N LYS A 156 17.02 -16.81 0.31
CA LYS A 156 17.71 -15.75 -0.46
C LYS A 156 16.97 -14.44 -0.26
N GLU A 157 17.70 -13.33 -0.08
CA GLU A 157 17.13 -11.99 -0.26
C GLU A 157 16.50 -11.92 -1.64
N LYS A 158 15.16 -11.92 -1.69
CA LYS A 158 14.41 -11.78 -2.93
C LYS A 158 13.75 -10.41 -2.92
N THR A 159 14.33 -9.49 -3.68
CA THR A 159 13.66 -8.24 -4.07
C THR A 159 13.13 -8.42 -5.49
N GLU A 160 11.82 -8.25 -5.66
CA GLU A 160 11.19 -8.19 -6.98
C GLU A 160 10.58 -6.81 -7.18
N VAL A 161 10.86 -6.19 -8.33
CA VAL A 161 10.24 -4.92 -8.74
C VAL A 161 9.57 -5.13 -10.09
N ARG A 162 8.24 -4.94 -10.12
CA ARG A 162 7.47 -5.01 -11.35
C ARG A 162 6.81 -3.68 -11.64
N ARG A 163 7.03 -3.18 -12.86
CA ARG A 163 6.31 -2.01 -13.39
C ARG A 163 5.17 -2.51 -14.26
N TYR A 164 3.98 -1.96 -14.00
CA TYR A 164 2.79 -2.23 -14.79
C TYR A 164 2.52 -1.01 -15.68
N GLU A 165 2.94 -1.11 -16.95
CA GLU A 165 2.77 -0.04 -17.92
C GLU A 165 1.28 0.25 -18.17
N GLY A 166 0.95 1.50 -18.48
CA GLY A 166 -0.44 1.91 -18.73
C GLY A 166 -1.31 2.02 -17.48
N THR A 167 -0.76 1.80 -16.27
CA THR A 167 -1.52 1.93 -15.02
C THR A 167 -1.47 3.33 -14.42
N VAL A 168 -2.42 3.60 -13.52
CA VAL A 168 -2.49 4.83 -12.73
C VAL A 168 -2.40 4.55 -11.23
N HIS A 169 -2.12 5.60 -10.45
CA HIS A 169 -2.03 5.47 -9.01
C HIS A 169 -3.34 4.94 -8.42
N GLY A 170 -3.27 3.79 -7.75
CA GLY A 170 -4.44 3.11 -7.22
C GLY A 170 -4.86 1.86 -7.96
N PHE A 171 -4.31 1.56 -9.15
CA PHE A 171 -4.76 0.42 -9.96
C PHE A 171 -4.79 -0.90 -9.19
N ALA A 172 -3.82 -1.16 -8.30
CA ALA A 172 -3.72 -2.40 -7.52
C ALA A 172 -4.65 -2.46 -6.30
N SER A 173 -5.45 -1.41 -6.05
CA SER A 173 -6.41 -1.36 -4.92
C SER A 173 -7.80 -0.89 -5.32
N ARG A 174 -7.91 -0.11 -6.39
CA ARG A 174 -9.12 0.57 -6.86
C ARG A 174 -9.19 0.47 -8.38
N ALA A 175 -9.13 -0.76 -8.88
CA ALA A 175 -9.20 -1.04 -10.30
C ALA A 175 -10.52 -0.51 -10.90
N ASP A 176 -10.43 0.05 -12.10
CA ASP A 176 -11.58 0.39 -12.93
C ASP A 176 -12.05 -0.88 -13.64
N TRP A 177 -13.17 -1.44 -13.18
CA TRP A 177 -13.75 -2.65 -13.74
C TRP A 177 -14.38 -2.46 -15.12
N THR A 178 -14.55 -1.22 -15.57
CA THR A 178 -15.06 -0.91 -16.91
C THR A 178 -13.95 -0.90 -17.97
N ASP A 179 -12.69 -0.84 -17.54
CA ASP A 179 -11.50 -0.95 -18.37
C ASP A 179 -10.91 -2.37 -18.27
N PRO A 180 -11.03 -3.21 -19.34
CA PRO A 180 -10.49 -4.57 -19.34
C PRO A 180 -8.99 -4.64 -19.05
N ASP A 181 -8.21 -3.68 -19.53
CA ASP A 181 -6.75 -3.67 -19.34
C ASP A 181 -6.42 -3.37 -17.88
N ASN A 182 -7.17 -2.45 -17.26
CA ASN A 182 -7.02 -2.14 -15.84
C ASN A 182 -7.36 -3.35 -14.96
N LYS A 183 -8.45 -4.05 -15.29
CA LYS A 183 -8.87 -5.28 -14.60
C LYS A 183 -7.79 -6.37 -14.68
N VAL A 184 -7.33 -6.70 -15.89
CA VAL A 184 -6.28 -7.72 -16.10
C VAL A 184 -5.02 -7.35 -15.33
N THR A 185 -4.66 -6.07 -15.35
CA THR A 185 -3.45 -5.59 -14.67
C THR A 185 -3.57 -5.64 -13.15
N PHE A 186 -4.75 -5.33 -12.59
CA PHE A 186 -5.05 -5.53 -11.18
C PHE A 186 -4.93 -7.00 -10.79
N GLU A 187 -5.53 -7.91 -11.56
CA GLU A 187 -5.47 -9.36 -11.31
C GLU A 187 -4.02 -9.86 -11.35
N GLN A 188 -3.20 -9.39 -12.29
CA GLN A 188 -1.77 -9.72 -12.35
C GLN A 188 -1.00 -9.22 -11.12
N ALA A 189 -1.27 -8.02 -10.63
CA ALA A 189 -0.64 -7.47 -9.43
C ALA A 189 -1.06 -8.20 -8.16
N LEU A 190 -2.33 -8.57 -8.06
CA LEU A 190 -2.84 -9.38 -6.97
C LEU A 190 -2.22 -10.78 -6.99
N GLN A 191 -2.14 -11.43 -8.16
CA GLN A 191 -1.55 -12.76 -8.28
C GLN A 191 -0.05 -12.75 -7.97
N GLN A 192 0.68 -11.71 -8.40
CA GLN A 192 2.07 -11.53 -7.99
C GLN A 192 2.19 -11.45 -6.47
N THR A 193 1.32 -10.67 -5.82
CA THR A 193 1.29 -10.52 -4.36
C THR A 193 1.06 -11.88 -3.68
N VAL A 194 0.07 -12.64 -4.14
CA VAL A 194 -0.24 -14.00 -3.63
C VAL A 194 0.97 -14.92 -3.78
N ASN A 195 1.56 -15.00 -4.96
CA ASN A 195 2.68 -15.88 -5.23
C ASN A 195 3.89 -15.53 -4.36
N PHE A 196 4.18 -14.23 -4.23
CA PHE A 196 5.28 -13.76 -3.41
C PHE A 196 5.09 -14.13 -1.93
N PHE A 197 3.88 -14.01 -1.38
CA PHE A 197 3.62 -14.48 -0.01
C PHE A 197 3.67 -16.00 0.14
N LYS A 198 3.24 -16.78 -0.86
CA LYS A 198 3.37 -18.25 -0.81
C LYS A 198 4.83 -18.71 -0.78
N GLU A 199 5.68 -18.03 -1.54
CA GLU A 199 7.09 -18.38 -1.63
C GLU A 199 7.93 -17.94 -0.41
N ASN A 200 7.54 -16.84 0.25
CA ASN A 200 8.44 -16.14 1.18
C ASN A 200 7.92 -15.99 2.62
N LEU A 201 6.64 -16.26 2.91
CA LEU A 201 6.08 -16.14 4.26
C LEU A 201 5.85 -17.52 4.91
#